data_AF-A0A6A5VQI6-F1
#
_entry.id   AF-A0A6A5VQI6-F1
#
_cell.length_a   1.000
_cell.length_b   1.000
_cell.length_c   1.000
_cell.angle_alpha   90.00
_cell.angle_beta   90.00
_cell.angle_gamma   90.00
#
_symmetry.space_group_name_H-M   'P 1'
#
loop_
_entity.id
_entity.type
_entity.pdbx_description
1 polymer ?
#
loop_
_entity_poly.entity_id
_entity_poly.type
_entity_poly.pdbx_seq_one_letter_code
_entity_poly.pdbx_strand_id
1 'polypeptide(L)'
;MPQPSSKQGRSRNRIRHRQPRNAQGNNASTLPSGAATDPESNPNELSGLKTSQRNEDQEVVGDDELDSNDEEGDEDVQVADEGEDKPKELSAKIKKRIAWMAELVQKEAGHVILTLDRSELTTTPFKVTWDEDDIKLLCSYNWQGANDGTNTIFVPGGPAKMCPNKTIPQTIDTDSGYQATDYNYARKPFDPFSPLFTALGVMNPGYQFWDVDVLADRNNLRILLEFIQGKANGPLRLNLHLVYDTLVLVRKGEKFWHRHSNVGIGCNFEKMFTEVEDGMEDATSHYRAIRYPMGPLEVVVRFEADAYYDEAASDELAPTEADAVTGALLAERPRFDFKPPVRFLQKGHIVPTAQMAELKTTTHREDGTPSVQCSDQLWFGRTTHLFTGVYRMEDSKGNILRIKYENTKERVKRWEEKNQDALRKLVDLL
;
A
#
# COMPACT_ATOMS: atom_id res chain seq x y z
N MET A 1 -67.50 1.55 2.91
CA MET A 1 -66.40 2.19 2.15
C MET A 1 -65.24 1.22 2.06
N PRO A 2 -64.99 0.63 0.88
CA PRO A 2 -63.76 -0.11 0.62
C PRO A 2 -62.82 0.69 -0.30
N GLN A 3 -61.53 0.64 0.02
CA GLN A 3 -60.42 1.15 -0.80
C GLN A 3 -60.31 0.38 -2.13
N PRO A 4 -59.95 1.05 -3.25
CA PRO A 4 -59.39 0.38 -4.40
C PRO A 4 -57.89 0.65 -4.57
N SER A 5 -57.21 -0.43 -4.94
CA SER A 5 -55.84 -0.56 -5.42
C SER A 5 -55.50 0.26 -6.69
N SER A 6 -54.26 0.72 -6.81
CA SER A 6 -53.54 0.89 -8.10
C SER A 6 -52.03 0.67 -7.84
N LYS A 7 -51.43 -0.44 -8.31
CA LYS A 7 -50.73 -0.70 -9.58
C LYS A 7 -49.53 0.20 -9.92
N GLN A 8 -48.36 -0.45 -9.83
CA GLN A 8 -47.27 -0.55 -10.81
C GLN A 8 -46.49 0.70 -11.26
N GLY A 9 -45.19 0.68 -10.96
CA GLY A 9 -44.13 1.34 -11.74
C GLY A 9 -42.86 0.47 -11.74
N ARG A 10 -42.65 -0.28 -12.83
CA ARG A 10 -41.39 -1.00 -13.13
C ARG A 10 -40.31 0.02 -13.53
N SER A 11 -39.11 -0.08 -12.96
CA SER A 11 -37.89 0.44 -13.59
C SER A 11 -36.95 -0.72 -13.91
N ARG A 12 -36.38 -0.67 -15.12
CA ARG A 12 -35.66 -1.76 -15.80
C ARG A 12 -34.17 -1.71 -15.45
N ASN A 13 -33.64 -2.82 -14.92
CA ASN A 13 -32.21 -3.10 -14.90
C ASN A 13 -31.68 -3.27 -16.33
N ARG A 14 -30.59 -2.59 -16.66
CA ARG A 14 -29.88 -2.71 -17.94
C ARG A 14 -28.54 -3.39 -17.69
N ILE A 15 -28.57 -4.72 -17.70
CA ILE A 15 -27.39 -5.59 -17.71
C ILE A 15 -26.71 -5.45 -19.07
N ARG A 16 -25.44 -5.04 -19.10
CA ARG A 16 -24.60 -5.07 -20.30
C ARG A 16 -23.90 -6.43 -20.36
N HIS A 17 -24.39 -7.34 -21.20
CA HIS A 17 -23.63 -8.51 -21.62
C HIS A 17 -22.71 -8.13 -22.79
N ARG A 18 -21.39 -8.23 -22.60
CA ARG A 18 -20.42 -8.32 -23.70
C ARG A 18 -20.33 -9.80 -24.12
N GLN A 19 -20.65 -10.09 -25.39
CA GLN A 19 -20.47 -11.42 -25.97
C GLN A 19 -18.99 -11.65 -26.36
N PRO A 20 -18.43 -12.85 -26.14
CA PRO A 20 -17.14 -13.23 -26.69
C PRO A 20 -17.28 -13.64 -28.17
N ARG A 21 -16.26 -13.30 -28.97
CA ARG A 21 -16.16 -13.68 -30.39
C ARG A 21 -15.79 -15.16 -30.52
N ASN A 22 -16.61 -15.92 -31.23
CA ASN A 22 -16.33 -17.29 -31.66
C ASN A 22 -15.24 -17.32 -32.74
N ALA A 23 -14.28 -18.22 -32.58
CA ALA A 23 -13.46 -18.76 -33.66
C ALA A 23 -13.58 -20.29 -33.65
N GLN A 24 -14.32 -20.84 -34.62
CA GLN A 24 -14.21 -22.22 -35.10
C GLN A 24 -13.27 -22.18 -36.31
N GLY A 25 -12.36 -23.12 -36.59
CA GLY A 25 -12.10 -24.41 -35.96
C GLY A 25 -10.97 -25.16 -36.68
N ASN A 26 -10.96 -26.48 -36.45
CA ASN A 26 -10.34 -27.58 -37.18
C ASN A 26 -8.94 -28.09 -36.77
N ASN A 27 -9.03 -29.17 -35.99
CA ASN A 27 -8.61 -30.55 -36.30
C ASN A 27 -7.19 -31.04 -35.98
N ALA A 28 -7.23 -32.12 -35.19
CA ALA A 28 -6.17 -33.04 -34.83
C ALA A 28 -5.65 -33.87 -36.01
N SER A 29 -4.38 -34.27 -35.94
CA SER A 29 -3.92 -35.55 -36.51
C SER A 29 -2.66 -36.08 -35.79
N THR A 30 -2.84 -37.24 -35.15
CA THR A 30 -1.97 -38.43 -35.09
C THR A 30 -0.44 -38.28 -34.96
N LEU A 31 0.07 -38.78 -33.83
CA LEU A 31 1.41 -39.34 -33.64
C LEU A 31 1.61 -40.63 -34.44
N PRO A 32 2.87 -40.97 -34.78
CA PRO A 32 3.32 -42.34 -34.56
C PRO A 32 4.68 -42.45 -33.84
N SER A 33 4.80 -43.55 -33.10
CA SER A 33 5.99 -44.10 -32.45
C SER A 33 7.08 -44.50 -33.45
N GLY A 34 8.35 -44.39 -33.05
CA GLY A 34 9.47 -45.04 -33.73
C GLY A 34 10.76 -44.91 -32.93
N ALA A 35 11.33 -46.03 -32.53
CA ALA A 35 12.46 -46.17 -31.63
C ALA A 35 13.84 -46.15 -32.34
N ALA A 36 14.85 -45.85 -31.54
CA ALA A 36 16.26 -46.27 -31.59
C ALA A 36 17.14 -45.82 -32.77
N THR A 37 18.20 -45.08 -32.45
CA THR A 37 19.62 -45.52 -32.57
C THR A 37 20.56 -44.43 -32.06
N ASP A 38 21.40 -44.76 -31.07
CA ASP A 38 22.69 -44.07 -30.81
C ASP A 38 23.67 -44.40 -31.95
N PRO A 39 24.70 -43.55 -32.19
CA PRO A 39 26.00 -43.89 -31.61
C PRO A 39 26.85 -42.70 -31.12
N GLU A 40 27.83 -43.07 -30.31
CA GLU A 40 28.83 -42.27 -29.61
C GLU A 40 29.77 -41.43 -30.50
N SER A 41 30.31 -40.39 -29.85
CA SER A 41 31.73 -40.01 -29.81
C SER A 41 32.21 -38.70 -30.49
N ASN A 42 32.75 -37.86 -29.60
CA ASN A 42 33.99 -37.08 -29.67
C ASN A 42 33.90 -35.52 -29.76
N PRO A 43 34.76 -34.81 -29.00
CA PRO A 43 34.66 -33.39 -28.67
C PRO A 43 35.51 -32.49 -29.56
N ASN A 44 35.37 -31.17 -29.35
CA ASN A 44 36.05 -30.03 -29.98
C ASN A 44 35.58 -29.70 -31.40
N GLU A 45 34.88 -28.56 -31.56
CA GLU A 45 35.48 -27.34 -32.10
C GLU A 45 34.50 -26.15 -32.16
N LEU A 46 35.07 -24.94 -32.03
CA LEU A 46 34.59 -23.61 -32.46
C LEU A 46 33.47 -22.97 -31.61
N SER A 47 33.80 -22.17 -30.59
CA SER A 47 34.22 -20.75 -30.67
C SER A 47 33.11 -19.78 -31.11
N GLY A 48 32.76 -18.84 -30.22
CA GLY A 48 32.40 -17.48 -30.63
C GLY A 48 30.93 -17.10 -30.48
N LEU A 49 30.49 -16.82 -29.26
CA LEU A 49 29.61 -15.69 -28.97
C LEU A 49 29.76 -15.32 -27.49
N LYS A 50 30.64 -14.33 -27.24
CA LYS A 50 30.68 -13.60 -25.97
C LYS A 50 29.37 -12.79 -25.88
N THR A 51 28.38 -13.31 -25.18
CA THR A 51 27.33 -12.48 -24.60
C THR A 51 27.92 -11.76 -23.40
N SER A 52 28.04 -10.43 -23.51
CA SER A 52 28.45 -9.56 -22.42
C SER A 52 27.39 -9.58 -21.32
N GLN A 53 27.51 -10.50 -20.36
CA GLN A 53 26.96 -10.28 -19.03
C GLN A 53 27.77 -9.14 -18.41
N ARG A 54 27.19 -7.93 -18.39
CA ARG A 54 27.72 -6.86 -17.56
C ARG A 54 27.44 -7.26 -16.11
N ASN A 55 28.52 -7.43 -15.36
CA ASN A 55 28.52 -7.39 -13.90
C ASN A 55 27.97 -6.02 -13.47
N GLU A 56 26.73 -5.98 -13.03
CA GLU A 56 26.15 -4.85 -12.28
C GLU A 56 26.20 -5.10 -10.76
N ASP A 57 26.86 -6.18 -10.32
CA ASP A 57 27.06 -6.53 -8.92
C ASP A 57 28.39 -5.96 -8.42
N GLN A 58 28.41 -4.68 -8.03
CA GLN A 58 29.28 -4.05 -7.01
C GLN A 58 29.38 -2.53 -7.26
N GLU A 59 28.37 -1.77 -6.87
CA GLU A 59 28.53 -0.37 -6.46
C GLU A 59 27.25 0.10 -5.75
N VAL A 60 26.97 -0.48 -4.58
CA VAL A 60 26.10 0.18 -3.59
C VAL A 60 27.02 0.96 -2.68
N VAL A 61 27.18 2.23 -3.04
CA VAL A 61 27.99 3.22 -2.32
C VAL A 61 27.40 3.44 -0.93
N GLY A 62 28.30 3.53 0.06
CA GLY A 62 28.01 3.54 1.48
C GLY A 62 27.26 4.77 1.99
N ASP A 63 26.81 4.56 3.24
CA ASP A 63 26.10 5.50 4.09
C ASP A 63 26.78 6.87 4.20
N ASP A 64 25.97 7.92 4.02
CA ASP A 64 26.18 9.21 4.65
C ASP A 64 24.91 9.55 5.44
N GLU A 65 25.03 9.50 6.76
CA GLU A 65 24.04 9.90 7.76
C GLU A 65 23.55 11.33 7.50
N LEU A 66 22.33 11.49 6.99
CA LEU A 66 21.58 12.75 7.09
C LEU A 66 20.10 12.41 7.28
N ASP A 67 19.77 12.31 8.57
CA ASP A 67 18.45 11.98 9.13
C ASP A 67 17.80 13.27 9.65
N SER A 68 16.59 13.53 9.16
CA SER A 68 15.52 14.37 9.75
C SER A 68 14.53 14.72 8.64
N ASN A 69 13.35 14.11 8.66
CA ASN A 69 12.19 14.73 8.06
C ASN A 69 11.03 14.62 9.04
N ASP A 70 10.72 15.77 9.63
CA ASP A 70 9.54 16.04 10.43
C ASP A 70 8.32 15.95 9.51
N GLU A 71 7.59 14.84 9.59
CA GLU A 71 6.16 14.84 9.32
C GLU A 71 5.44 14.91 10.66
N GLU A 72 5.52 16.05 11.34
CA GLU A 72 4.54 16.50 12.34
C GLU A 72 4.87 17.95 12.76
N GLY A 73 3.99 18.89 12.40
CA GLY A 73 4.04 20.27 12.92
C GLY A 73 3.74 21.35 11.87
N ASP A 74 2.46 21.68 11.70
CA ASP A 74 2.10 23.06 11.33
C ASP A 74 2.62 23.97 12.45
N GLU A 75 3.70 24.70 12.18
CA GLU A 75 4.06 25.88 12.97
C GLU A 75 3.37 27.10 12.36
N ASP A 76 2.41 27.64 13.12
CA ASP A 76 1.82 28.94 12.90
C ASP A 76 2.92 30.01 12.80
N VAL A 77 3.06 30.60 11.61
CA VAL A 77 3.84 31.82 11.42
C VAL A 77 3.08 32.96 12.08
N GLN A 78 3.44 33.28 13.33
CA GLN A 78 3.08 34.55 13.95
C GLN A 78 3.76 35.68 13.18
N VAL A 79 2.96 36.49 12.50
CA VAL A 79 3.38 37.74 11.87
C VAL A 79 3.64 38.75 12.97
N ALA A 80 4.91 39.13 13.14
CA ALA A 80 5.29 40.36 13.82
C ALA A 80 6.27 41.13 12.92
N ASP A 81 6.12 42.43 12.96
CA ASP A 81 6.32 43.40 11.88
C ASP A 81 7.79 43.81 11.61
N GLU A 82 8.00 44.25 10.36
CA GLU A 82 9.06 45.10 9.79
C GLU A 82 10.55 44.82 10.08
N GLY A 83 11.22 44.19 9.10
CA GLY A 83 12.68 44.24 8.95
C GLY A 83 13.20 43.51 7.70
N GLU A 84 13.58 44.27 6.67
CA GLU A 84 14.33 43.91 5.44
C GLU A 84 14.26 42.46 4.92
N ASP A 85 13.48 42.28 3.85
CA ASP A 85 13.31 41.04 3.09
C ASP A 85 14.60 40.62 2.36
N LYS A 86 15.47 39.88 3.05
CA LYS A 86 16.53 39.07 2.42
C LYS A 86 16.03 37.63 2.33
N PRO A 87 16.05 37.00 1.15
CA PRO A 87 15.61 35.62 1.01
C PRO A 87 16.43 34.72 1.94
N LYS A 88 15.74 34.00 2.85
CA LYS A 88 16.37 33.03 3.76
C LYS A 88 17.16 32.02 2.92
N GLU A 89 18.48 32.05 2.99
CA GLU A 89 19.32 31.09 2.28
C GLU A 89 18.98 29.66 2.71
N LEU A 90 18.58 28.82 1.76
CA LEU A 90 18.37 27.39 2.00
C LEU A 90 19.65 26.77 2.58
N SER A 91 19.50 26.01 3.67
CA SER A 91 20.64 25.36 4.32
C SER A 91 21.37 24.42 3.35
N ALA A 92 22.67 24.24 3.56
CA ALA A 92 23.48 23.34 2.72
C ALA A 92 22.92 21.90 2.69
N LYS A 93 22.31 21.44 3.78
CA LYS A 93 21.62 20.14 3.87
C LYS A 93 20.41 20.08 2.93
N ILE A 94 19.57 21.12 2.93
CA ILE A 94 18.39 21.18 2.05
C ILE A 94 18.83 21.23 0.58
N LYS A 95 19.85 22.04 0.25
CA LYS A 95 20.41 22.10 -1.11
C LYS A 95 20.95 20.73 -1.58
N LYS A 96 21.71 20.02 -0.73
CA LYS A 96 22.21 18.66 -1.03
C LYS A 96 21.05 17.69 -1.29
N ARG A 97 19.99 17.75 -0.48
CA ARG A 97 18.80 16.91 -0.64
C ARG A 97 18.06 17.20 -1.94
N ILE A 98 17.84 18.48 -2.29
CA ILE A 98 17.19 18.86 -3.55
C ILE A 98 17.99 18.34 -4.75
N ALA A 99 19.32 18.53 -4.75
CA ALA A 99 20.19 18.06 -5.82
C ALA A 99 20.15 16.54 -5.97
N TRP A 100 20.26 15.80 -4.86
CA TRP A 100 20.17 14.34 -4.85
C TRP A 100 18.81 13.83 -5.35
N MET A 101 17.71 14.46 -4.93
CA MET A 101 16.38 14.09 -5.42
C MET A 101 16.22 14.38 -6.92
N ALA A 102 16.76 15.50 -7.41
CA ALA A 102 16.74 15.81 -8.84
C ALA A 102 17.50 14.76 -9.66
N GLU A 103 18.65 14.30 -9.14
CA GLU A 103 19.40 13.19 -9.75
C GLU A 103 18.61 11.89 -9.76
N LEU A 104 17.96 11.53 -8.64
CA LEU A 104 17.15 10.31 -8.51
C LEU A 104 15.96 10.29 -9.47
N VAL A 105 15.30 11.44 -9.68
CA VAL A 105 14.21 11.58 -10.65
C VAL A 105 14.70 11.39 -12.08
N GLN A 106 15.90 11.87 -12.41
CA GLN A 106 16.45 11.83 -13.78
C GLN A 106 17.19 10.52 -14.11
N LYS A 107 17.71 9.81 -13.11
CA LYS A 107 18.50 8.58 -13.31
C LYS A 107 17.73 7.55 -14.13
N GLU A 108 18.21 7.16 -15.31
CA GLU A 108 17.53 6.15 -16.15
C GLU A 108 16.10 6.52 -16.59
N ALA A 109 15.70 7.80 -16.52
CA ALA A 109 14.35 8.21 -16.91
C ALA A 109 14.14 8.23 -18.45
N GLY A 110 15.23 8.22 -19.22
CA GLY A 110 15.18 8.35 -20.67
C GLY A 110 14.90 9.79 -21.11
N HIS A 111 14.29 9.97 -22.29
CA HIS A 111 13.90 11.28 -22.80
C HIS A 111 12.46 11.61 -22.36
N VAL A 112 12.19 12.90 -22.14
CA VAL A 112 10.82 13.36 -21.83
C VAL A 112 9.95 13.19 -23.07
N ILE A 113 8.88 12.41 -22.92
CA ILE A 113 7.88 12.19 -23.98
C ILE A 113 6.67 13.12 -23.86
N LEU A 114 6.32 13.51 -22.63
CA LEU A 114 5.17 14.33 -22.31
C LEU A 114 5.44 15.06 -20.99
N THR A 115 5.11 16.34 -20.95
CA THR A 115 5.02 17.13 -19.72
C THR A 115 3.56 17.49 -19.53
N LEU A 116 3.02 17.20 -18.34
CA LEU A 116 1.66 17.59 -17.96
C LEU A 116 1.76 18.60 -16.82
N ASP A 117 1.30 19.82 -17.07
CA ASP A 117 1.19 20.80 -16.01
C ASP A 117 -0.07 20.55 -15.18
N ARG A 118 0.01 20.76 -13.86
CA ARG A 118 -1.14 20.58 -12.95
C ARG A 118 -2.36 21.39 -13.39
N SER A 119 -2.14 22.57 -13.99
CA SER A 119 -3.20 23.44 -14.52
C SER A 119 -3.87 22.90 -15.77
N GLU A 120 -3.26 21.96 -16.47
CA GLU A 120 -3.78 21.33 -17.69
C GLU A 120 -4.67 20.12 -17.40
N LEU A 121 -4.60 19.58 -16.17
CA LEU A 121 -5.42 18.43 -15.76
C LEU A 121 -6.91 18.79 -15.76
N THR A 122 -7.70 17.98 -16.44
CA THR A 122 -9.15 18.15 -16.52
C THR A 122 -9.87 17.22 -15.55
N THR A 123 -11.19 17.34 -15.45
CA THR A 123 -11.98 16.45 -14.59
C THR A 123 -12.76 15.48 -15.47
N THR A 124 -12.65 14.19 -15.18
CA THR A 124 -13.56 13.19 -15.76
C THR A 124 -15.02 13.52 -15.41
N PRO A 125 -16.02 13.31 -16.28
CA PRO A 125 -17.42 13.65 -15.97
C PRO A 125 -18.06 12.76 -14.90
N PHE A 126 -17.43 11.63 -14.57
CA PHE A 126 -17.92 10.69 -13.57
C PHE A 126 -17.58 11.13 -12.16
N LYS A 127 -18.49 10.92 -11.21
CA LYS A 127 -18.20 11.09 -9.79
C LYS A 127 -17.32 9.93 -9.31
N VAL A 128 -16.36 10.21 -8.43
CA VAL A 128 -15.51 9.17 -7.82
C VAL A 128 -16.04 8.89 -6.42
N THR A 129 -16.47 7.66 -6.14
CA THR A 129 -17.19 7.34 -4.89
C THR A 129 -16.53 6.24 -4.08
N TRP A 130 -16.64 6.37 -2.77
CA TRP A 130 -16.23 5.41 -1.77
C TRP A 130 -17.32 4.35 -1.56
N ASP A 131 -17.75 3.68 -2.62
CA ASP A 131 -18.79 2.64 -2.48
C ASP A 131 -18.18 1.38 -1.83
N GLU A 132 -18.82 0.86 -0.78
CA GLU A 132 -18.35 -0.33 -0.06
C GLU A 132 -18.81 -1.63 -0.73
N ASP A 133 -19.93 -1.60 -1.47
CA ASP A 133 -20.62 -2.81 -1.95
C ASP A 133 -19.88 -3.53 -3.10
N ASP A 134 -18.84 -2.92 -3.68
CA ASP A 134 -18.05 -3.48 -4.78
C ASP A 134 -16.55 -3.59 -4.45
N ILE A 135 -16.23 -3.71 -3.16
CA ILE A 135 -14.86 -3.98 -2.72
C ILE A 135 -14.61 -5.48 -2.71
N LYS A 136 -13.53 -5.93 -3.37
CA LYS A 136 -13.13 -7.33 -3.39
C LYS A 136 -11.71 -7.48 -2.89
N LEU A 137 -11.51 -8.30 -1.87
CA LEU A 137 -10.16 -8.74 -1.51
C LEU A 137 -9.63 -9.69 -2.60
N LEU A 138 -8.49 -9.35 -3.20
CA LEU A 138 -7.82 -10.23 -4.15
C LEU A 138 -6.84 -11.16 -3.44
N CYS A 139 -6.01 -10.58 -2.59
CA CYS A 139 -5.09 -11.32 -1.73
C CYS A 139 -4.65 -10.45 -0.55
N SER A 140 -4.09 -11.12 0.46
CA SER A 140 -3.40 -10.49 1.58
C SER A 140 -2.19 -11.32 1.97
N TYR A 141 -1.26 -10.69 2.68
CA TYR A 141 -0.09 -11.37 3.22
C TYR A 141 0.58 -10.51 4.28
N ASN A 142 1.37 -11.14 5.15
CA ASN A 142 2.39 -10.42 5.92
C ASN A 142 3.78 -10.86 5.46
N TRP A 143 4.80 -10.05 5.70
CA TRP A 143 6.18 -10.49 5.54
C TRP A 143 6.67 -11.20 6.80
N GLN A 144 7.31 -12.36 6.71
CA GLN A 144 7.96 -13.00 7.86
C GLN A 144 9.09 -12.12 8.41
N GLY A 145 9.04 -11.71 9.68
CA GLY A 145 10.09 -10.93 10.33
C GLY A 145 11.50 -11.53 10.23
N ALA A 146 11.61 -12.86 10.27
CA ALA A 146 12.85 -13.60 10.32
C ALA A 146 13.76 -13.21 9.17
N ASN A 147 15.04 -13.14 9.50
CA ASN A 147 16.10 -12.82 8.58
C ASN A 147 17.02 -14.00 8.30
N ASP A 148 16.46 -15.12 7.88
CA ASP A 148 17.22 -16.33 7.57
C ASP A 148 17.83 -16.32 6.15
N GLY A 149 17.87 -15.13 5.52
CA GLY A 149 18.28 -14.97 4.13
C GLY A 149 17.18 -15.36 3.12
N THR A 150 15.95 -15.61 3.57
CA THR A 150 14.81 -15.86 2.67
C THR A 150 13.89 -14.65 2.55
N ASN A 151 13.14 -14.60 1.45
CA ASN A 151 12.04 -13.66 1.25
C ASN A 151 10.71 -14.39 1.46
N THR A 152 10.34 -14.63 2.72
CA THR A 152 9.13 -15.40 3.04
C THR A 152 7.97 -14.50 3.41
N ILE A 153 6.81 -14.73 2.80
CA ILE A 153 5.53 -14.13 3.19
C ILE A 153 4.58 -15.15 3.78
N PHE A 154 3.67 -14.69 4.61
CA PHE A 154 2.62 -15.46 5.23
C PHE A 154 1.34 -15.16 4.48
N VAL A 155 0.67 -16.18 3.94
CA VAL A 155 -0.50 -16.05 3.08
C VAL A 155 -1.65 -16.87 3.64
N PRO A 156 -2.85 -16.32 3.88
CA PRO A 156 -3.26 -14.93 3.64
C PRO A 156 -2.62 -13.90 4.58
N GLY A 157 -1.82 -14.35 5.56
CA GLY A 157 -1.39 -13.52 6.65
C GLY A 157 -2.58 -13.17 7.56
N GLY A 158 -2.38 -12.28 8.52
CA GLY A 158 -3.41 -11.78 9.41
C GLY A 158 -2.99 -10.43 9.97
N PRO A 159 -3.86 -9.41 9.97
CA PRO A 159 -3.62 -8.18 10.72
C PRO A 159 -3.77 -8.45 12.22
N ALA A 160 -3.15 -7.63 13.06
CA ALA A 160 -3.28 -7.75 14.50
C ALA A 160 -4.68 -7.31 14.97
N LYS A 161 -5.22 -7.94 16.01
CA LYS A 161 -6.52 -7.60 16.59
C LYS A 161 -6.41 -6.37 17.47
N MET A 162 -7.21 -5.34 17.20
CA MET A 162 -7.32 -4.16 18.04
C MET A 162 -8.03 -4.49 19.36
N CYS A 163 -7.37 -4.19 20.47
CA CYS A 163 -7.82 -4.42 21.84
C CYS A 163 -8.03 -3.07 22.57
N PRO A 164 -9.15 -2.36 22.35
CA PRO A 164 -9.36 -1.02 22.87
C PRO A 164 -9.68 -0.97 24.38
N ASN A 165 -10.02 -2.11 24.98
CA ASN A 165 -10.49 -2.21 26.37
C ASN A 165 -9.36 -2.34 27.42
N LYS A 166 -8.12 -1.98 27.07
CA LYS A 166 -7.01 -1.98 28.03
C LYS A 166 -7.23 -0.90 29.08
N THR A 167 -6.82 -1.16 30.32
CA THR A 167 -6.91 -0.18 31.41
C THR A 167 -6.02 1.02 31.11
N ILE A 168 -6.49 2.25 31.37
CA ILE A 168 -5.79 3.51 31.08
C ILE A 168 -5.65 4.30 32.41
N PRO A 169 -4.56 5.05 32.65
CA PRO A 169 -3.46 5.37 31.74
C PRO A 169 -2.48 4.22 31.50
N GLN A 170 -1.87 4.22 30.32
CA GLN A 170 -0.76 3.34 29.96
C GLN A 170 0.45 4.18 29.59
N THR A 171 1.62 3.82 30.10
CA THR A 171 2.88 4.46 29.74
C THR A 171 3.58 3.65 28.67
N ILE A 172 3.89 4.30 27.54
CA ILE A 172 4.55 3.69 26.38
C ILE A 172 5.90 4.36 26.18
N ASP A 173 6.94 3.57 25.93
CA ASP A 173 8.24 4.10 25.54
C ASP A 173 8.18 4.69 24.13
N THR A 174 9.01 5.69 23.84
CA THR A 174 9.13 6.22 22.48
C THR A 174 9.61 5.17 21.50
N ASP A 175 9.13 5.30 20.27
CA ASP A 175 9.56 4.46 19.16
C ASP A 175 11.06 4.61 18.98
N SER A 176 11.75 3.49 18.86
CA SER A 176 13.20 3.45 18.75
C SER A 176 13.64 2.39 17.75
N GLY A 177 14.89 2.50 17.31
CA GLY A 177 15.45 1.59 16.33
C GLY A 177 15.02 1.93 14.91
N TYR A 178 15.02 0.92 14.04
CA TYR A 178 14.73 1.09 12.63
C TYR A 178 13.53 0.27 12.22
N GLN A 179 12.73 0.86 11.34
CA GLN A 179 11.54 0.24 10.79
C GLN A 179 11.51 0.44 9.29
N ALA A 180 11.13 -0.61 8.57
CA ALA A 180 10.85 -0.46 7.16
C ALA A 180 9.56 0.34 7.01
N THR A 181 9.58 1.41 6.20
CA THR A 181 8.37 2.15 5.84
C THR A 181 7.51 1.34 4.86
N ASP A 182 8.12 0.43 4.12
CA ASP A 182 7.42 -0.56 3.29
C ASP A 182 8.33 -1.79 3.11
N TYR A 183 7.91 -2.93 3.67
CA TYR A 183 8.68 -4.17 3.60
C TYR A 183 8.77 -4.74 2.17
N ASN A 184 7.80 -4.44 1.30
CA ASN A 184 7.86 -4.89 -0.10
C ASN A 184 9.06 -4.28 -0.80
N TYR A 185 9.27 -2.99 -0.65
CA TYR A 185 10.42 -2.31 -1.25
C TYR A 185 11.71 -2.53 -0.44
N ALA A 186 11.62 -2.68 0.88
CA ALA A 186 12.80 -2.95 1.70
C ALA A 186 13.39 -4.36 1.45
N ARG A 187 12.56 -5.37 1.15
CA ARG A 187 12.96 -6.76 0.88
C ARG A 187 13.11 -7.06 -0.61
N LYS A 188 12.33 -6.41 -1.46
CA LYS A 188 12.32 -6.62 -2.92
C LYS A 188 12.33 -5.27 -3.67
N PRO A 189 13.40 -4.47 -3.56
CA PRO A 189 13.46 -3.14 -4.17
C PRO A 189 13.35 -3.15 -5.71
N PHE A 190 13.69 -4.26 -6.36
CA PHE A 190 13.61 -4.43 -7.82
C PHE A 190 12.30 -5.07 -8.30
N ASP A 191 11.57 -5.74 -7.41
CA ASP A 191 10.31 -6.42 -7.72
C ASP A 191 9.36 -6.35 -6.50
N PRO A 192 8.94 -5.13 -6.12
CA PRO A 192 8.16 -4.94 -4.91
C PRO A 192 6.77 -5.55 -5.03
N PHE A 193 6.28 -5.91 -6.22
CA PHE A 193 4.98 -6.56 -6.41
C PHE A 193 5.05 -8.10 -6.40
N SER A 194 6.23 -8.72 -6.47
CA SER A 194 6.38 -10.18 -6.32
C SER A 194 5.64 -10.80 -5.12
N PRO A 195 5.56 -10.16 -3.93
CA PRO A 195 4.81 -10.72 -2.82
C PRO A 195 3.29 -10.73 -3.07
N LEU A 196 2.77 -9.66 -3.70
CA LEU A 196 1.37 -9.59 -4.11
C LEU A 196 1.04 -10.72 -5.10
N PHE A 197 1.84 -10.88 -6.15
CA PHE A 197 1.58 -11.93 -7.14
C PHE A 197 1.75 -13.34 -6.57
N THR A 198 2.68 -13.53 -5.64
CA THR A 198 2.85 -14.81 -4.92
C THR A 198 1.61 -15.10 -4.07
N ALA A 199 1.13 -14.14 -3.28
CA ALA A 199 -0.06 -14.29 -2.46
C ALA A 199 -1.32 -14.53 -3.31
N LEU A 200 -1.45 -13.80 -4.43
CA LEU A 200 -2.55 -13.96 -5.37
C LEU A 200 -2.57 -15.35 -6.01
N GLY A 201 -1.42 -15.91 -6.37
CA GLY A 201 -1.33 -17.27 -6.91
C GLY A 201 -1.79 -18.36 -5.93
N VAL A 202 -1.75 -18.08 -4.63
CA VAL A 202 -2.22 -18.98 -3.57
C VAL A 202 -3.70 -18.77 -3.28
N MET A 203 -4.12 -17.51 -3.08
CA MET A 203 -5.47 -17.17 -2.63
C MET A 203 -6.50 -17.15 -3.76
N ASN A 204 -6.09 -16.79 -4.97
CA ASN A 204 -6.95 -16.68 -6.13
C ASN A 204 -6.24 -17.24 -7.37
N PRO A 205 -5.97 -18.57 -7.39
CA PRO A 205 -5.24 -19.20 -8.47
C PRO A 205 -6.00 -19.01 -9.79
N GLY A 206 -5.32 -18.42 -10.78
CA GLY A 206 -5.90 -18.12 -12.08
C GLY A 206 -6.53 -16.74 -12.19
N TYR A 207 -6.52 -15.91 -11.14
CA TYR A 207 -6.91 -14.51 -11.26
C TYR A 207 -6.13 -13.82 -12.39
N GLN A 208 -6.87 -13.11 -13.22
CA GLN A 208 -6.38 -12.43 -14.39
C GLN A 208 -6.66 -10.93 -14.25
N PHE A 209 -5.67 -10.08 -14.49
CA PHE A 209 -5.81 -8.62 -14.41
C PHE A 209 -6.48 -8.01 -15.66
N TRP A 210 -7.19 -8.80 -16.47
CA TRP A 210 -7.67 -8.37 -17.79
C TRP A 210 -8.78 -7.32 -17.70
N ASP A 211 -9.42 -7.21 -16.54
CA ASP A 211 -10.46 -6.24 -16.21
C ASP A 211 -10.01 -5.25 -15.13
N VAL A 212 -8.70 -5.07 -14.99
CA VAL A 212 -8.08 -4.08 -14.09
C VAL A 212 -7.36 -3.04 -14.94
N ASP A 213 -7.74 -1.78 -14.77
CA ASP A 213 -7.12 -0.64 -15.46
C ASP A 213 -5.83 -0.21 -14.76
N VAL A 214 -5.83 -0.18 -13.40
CA VAL A 214 -4.68 0.32 -12.62
C VAL A 214 -4.34 -0.62 -11.46
N LEU A 215 -3.07 -0.98 -11.32
CA LEU A 215 -2.48 -1.60 -10.14
C LEU A 215 -1.50 -0.63 -9.48
N ALA A 216 -1.76 -0.23 -8.24
CA ALA A 216 -0.93 0.74 -7.53
C ALA A 216 -0.84 0.45 -6.03
N ASP A 217 0.23 0.93 -5.38
CA ASP A 217 0.21 1.07 -3.94
C ASP A 217 -0.66 2.26 -3.53
N ARG A 218 -1.36 2.18 -2.39
CA ARG A 218 -2.12 3.29 -1.79
C ARG A 218 -1.28 4.57 -1.75
N ASN A 219 -0.01 4.44 -1.41
CA ASN A 219 0.89 5.58 -1.33
C ASN A 219 1.15 6.26 -2.69
N ASN A 220 1.13 5.51 -3.81
CA ASN A 220 1.25 6.12 -5.14
C ASN A 220 0.04 7.03 -5.43
N LEU A 221 -1.17 6.54 -5.14
CA LEU A 221 -2.40 7.30 -5.37
C LEU A 221 -2.50 8.53 -4.45
N ARG A 222 -2.07 8.39 -3.19
CA ARG A 222 -1.98 9.52 -2.25
C ARG A 222 -1.05 10.61 -2.77
N ILE A 223 0.16 10.24 -3.17
CA ILE A 223 1.15 11.19 -3.69
C ILE A 223 0.64 11.90 -4.96
N LEU A 224 0.01 11.17 -5.88
CA LEU A 224 -0.59 11.77 -7.08
C LEU A 224 -1.75 12.71 -6.73
N LEU A 225 -2.59 12.34 -5.76
CA LEU A 225 -3.66 13.22 -5.27
C LEU A 225 -3.10 14.51 -4.66
N GLU A 226 -2.01 14.42 -3.91
CA GLU A 226 -1.35 15.57 -3.31
C GLU A 226 -0.76 16.51 -4.36
N PHE A 227 -0.14 15.95 -5.40
CA PHE A 227 0.31 16.72 -6.57
C PHE A 227 -0.85 17.49 -7.22
N ILE A 228 -1.99 16.83 -7.44
CA ILE A 228 -3.19 17.45 -8.02
C ILE A 228 -3.73 18.57 -7.12
N GLN A 229 -3.73 18.36 -5.81
CA GLN A 229 -4.11 19.35 -4.80
C GLN A 229 -3.13 20.53 -4.72
N GLY A 230 -1.97 20.45 -5.38
CA GLY A 230 -0.93 21.48 -5.35
C GLY A 230 -0.13 21.49 -4.05
N LYS A 231 -0.09 20.37 -3.32
CA LYS A 231 0.73 20.23 -2.12
C LYS A 231 2.21 20.08 -2.52
N ALA A 232 3.09 20.76 -1.80
CA ALA A 232 4.52 20.81 -2.08
C ALA A 232 5.27 19.66 -1.38
N ASN A 233 5.11 18.44 -1.89
CA ASN A 233 5.73 17.25 -1.29
C ASN A 233 7.11 16.90 -1.89
N GLY A 234 7.66 17.83 -2.66
CA GLY A 234 8.94 17.68 -3.34
C GLY A 234 8.87 16.76 -4.57
N PRO A 235 10.00 16.59 -5.27
CA PRO A 235 10.12 15.67 -6.39
C PRO A 235 9.85 14.22 -5.98
N LEU A 236 9.21 13.46 -6.86
CA LEU A 236 8.95 12.03 -6.68
C LEU A 236 9.14 11.31 -8.02
N ARG A 237 9.33 10.00 -7.97
CA ARG A 237 9.39 9.18 -9.18
C ARG A 237 8.53 7.94 -9.03
N LEU A 238 7.69 7.73 -10.04
CA LEU A 238 6.95 6.50 -10.26
C LEU A 238 7.41 5.92 -11.58
N ASN A 239 7.82 4.66 -11.57
CA ASN A 239 7.99 3.89 -12.79
C ASN A 239 6.62 3.37 -13.21
N LEU A 240 6.27 3.61 -14.46
CA LEU A 240 4.99 3.22 -15.04
C LEU A 240 5.22 2.04 -15.98
N HIS A 241 4.54 0.93 -15.73
CA HIS A 241 4.62 -0.26 -16.56
C HIS A 241 3.23 -0.57 -17.12
N LEU A 242 3.10 -0.60 -18.43
CA LEU A 242 1.86 -1.02 -19.08
C LEU A 242 1.97 -2.50 -19.45
N VAL A 243 1.19 -3.35 -18.80
CA VAL A 243 1.13 -4.79 -19.05
C VAL A 243 -0.23 -5.11 -19.64
N TYR A 244 -0.26 -5.38 -20.95
CA TYR A 244 -1.50 -5.36 -21.73
C TYR A 244 -2.23 -4.02 -21.56
N ASP A 245 -3.42 -4.03 -20.98
CA ASP A 245 -4.24 -2.85 -20.73
C ASP A 245 -4.19 -2.37 -19.26
N THR A 246 -3.35 -3.00 -18.42
CA THR A 246 -3.21 -2.65 -17.00
C THR A 246 -1.99 -1.77 -16.77
N LEU A 247 -2.19 -0.57 -16.23
CA LEU A 247 -1.13 0.33 -15.78
C LEU A 247 -0.67 -0.06 -14.36
N VAL A 248 0.59 -0.42 -14.22
CA VAL A 248 1.22 -0.76 -12.93
C VAL A 248 2.16 0.38 -12.49
N LEU A 249 1.89 0.95 -11.31
CA LEU A 249 2.65 2.06 -10.75
C LEU A 249 3.61 1.50 -9.69
N VAL A 250 4.91 1.72 -9.89
CA VAL A 250 5.96 1.28 -8.97
C VAL A 250 6.71 2.50 -8.45
N ARG A 251 6.79 2.68 -7.13
CA ARG A 251 7.54 3.79 -6.55
C ARG A 251 9.03 3.58 -6.79
N LYS A 252 9.70 4.56 -7.41
CA LYS A 252 11.16 4.62 -7.43
C LYS A 252 11.61 5.64 -6.40
N GLY A 253 12.13 5.15 -5.29
CA GLY A 253 12.68 5.95 -4.23
C GLY A 253 13.80 5.20 -3.53
N GLU A 254 14.55 5.93 -2.72
CA GLU A 254 15.52 5.36 -1.79
C GLU A 254 15.04 5.67 -0.36
N LYS A 255 15.54 4.93 0.62
CA LYS A 255 15.16 5.02 2.05
C LYS A 255 13.77 4.48 2.39
N PHE A 256 13.53 3.20 2.09
CA PHE A 256 12.41 2.42 2.67
C PHE A 256 12.63 2.01 4.12
N TRP A 257 13.61 2.64 4.78
CA TRP A 257 13.94 2.46 6.18
C TRP A 257 13.87 3.82 6.85
N HIS A 258 13.12 3.88 7.93
CA HIS A 258 13.08 5.01 8.84
C HIS A 258 13.81 4.63 10.13
N ARG A 259 14.64 5.53 10.65
CA ARG A 259 15.18 5.44 12.00
C ARG A 259 14.34 6.35 12.88
N HIS A 260 13.74 5.79 13.90
CA HIS A 260 12.92 6.57 14.83
C HIS A 260 13.81 7.55 15.59
N SER A 261 13.38 8.82 15.65
CA SER A 261 14.06 9.89 16.38
C SER A 261 13.78 9.89 17.89
N ASN A 262 13.16 8.83 18.42
CA ASN A 262 12.66 8.73 19.80
C ASN A 262 11.64 9.82 20.18
N VAL A 263 10.88 10.34 19.21
CA VAL A 263 9.87 11.41 19.44
C VAL A 263 8.43 10.87 19.36
N GLY A 264 8.16 9.91 18.47
CA GLY A 264 6.84 9.27 18.33
C GLY A 264 6.64 8.08 19.26
N ILE A 265 5.39 7.63 19.40
CA ILE A 265 5.02 6.40 20.13
C ILE A 265 4.12 5.47 19.30
N GLY A 266 3.94 5.76 18.01
CA GLY A 266 2.93 5.11 17.16
C GLY A 266 3.13 3.61 17.05
N CYS A 267 4.37 3.16 16.88
CA CYS A 267 4.66 1.74 16.68
C CYS A 267 4.53 0.95 17.98
N ASN A 268 4.99 1.52 19.09
CA ASN A 268 4.79 0.91 20.41
C ASN A 268 3.33 1.01 20.87
N PHE A 269 2.57 2.02 20.42
CA PHE A 269 1.13 2.11 20.60
C PHE A 269 0.42 0.96 19.87
N GLU A 270 0.72 0.73 18.59
CA GLU A 270 0.19 -0.40 17.82
C GLU A 270 0.49 -1.73 18.54
N LYS A 271 1.74 -1.98 18.93
CA LYS A 271 2.11 -3.20 19.68
C LYS A 271 1.38 -3.36 21.00
N MET A 272 1.13 -2.26 21.72
CA MET A 272 0.48 -2.31 23.03
C MET A 272 -1.02 -2.56 22.91
N PHE A 273 -1.67 -1.94 21.93
CA PHE A 273 -3.12 -1.96 21.75
C PHE A 273 -3.60 -2.99 20.74
N THR A 274 -2.69 -3.78 20.16
CA THR A 274 -3.05 -4.91 19.33
C THR A 274 -2.55 -6.22 19.92
N GLU A 275 -3.22 -7.30 19.54
CA GLU A 275 -2.82 -8.67 19.84
C GLU A 275 -2.74 -9.43 18.54
N VAL A 276 -1.59 -10.02 18.29
CA VAL A 276 -1.44 -10.92 17.16
C VAL A 276 -2.04 -12.28 17.49
N GLU A 277 -2.54 -12.98 16.47
CA GLU A 277 -3.06 -14.35 16.63
C GLU A 277 -1.94 -15.32 17.05
N ASP A 278 -2.32 -16.46 17.64
CA ASP A 278 -1.37 -17.54 17.93
C ASP A 278 -0.74 -18.09 16.65
N GLY A 279 0.57 -18.27 16.68
CA GLY A 279 1.30 -18.50 15.46
C GLY A 279 1.24 -17.27 14.56
N MET A 280 1.07 -16.08 15.12
CA MET A 280 1.31 -14.84 14.42
C MET A 280 2.21 -13.84 15.15
N GLU A 281 3.39 -14.24 15.69
CA GLU A 281 4.57 -13.49 16.31
C GLU A 281 5.81 -12.76 15.51
N ASP A 282 6.58 -13.30 14.49
CA ASP A 282 7.41 -12.81 13.26
C ASP A 282 6.96 -11.69 12.31
N ALA A 283 6.04 -12.00 11.41
CA ALA A 283 5.31 -11.14 10.59
C ALA A 283 5.03 -9.79 11.14
N THR A 284 5.35 -8.93 10.20
CA THR A 284 5.41 -7.52 10.34
C THR A 284 4.11 -6.98 9.77
N SER A 285 4.20 -5.87 9.05
CA SER A 285 3.15 -5.28 8.24
C SER A 285 2.26 -6.30 7.50
N HIS A 286 0.95 -6.16 7.69
CA HIS A 286 -0.06 -6.88 6.94
C HIS A 286 -0.43 -6.08 5.69
N TYR A 287 -0.23 -6.65 4.51
CA TYR A 287 -0.58 -6.06 3.23
C TYR A 287 -1.84 -6.68 2.67
N ARG A 288 -2.69 -5.86 2.08
CA ARG A 288 -3.89 -6.28 1.35
C ARG A 288 -3.88 -5.69 -0.04
N ALA A 289 -4.34 -6.45 -1.02
CA ALA A 289 -4.66 -5.96 -2.36
C ALA A 289 -6.18 -6.08 -2.54
N ILE A 290 -6.84 -4.93 -2.63
CA ILE A 290 -8.29 -4.87 -2.84
C ILE A 290 -8.57 -4.28 -4.22
N ARG A 291 -9.63 -4.79 -4.85
CA ARG A 291 -10.18 -4.26 -6.10
C ARG A 291 -11.45 -3.49 -5.81
N TYR A 292 -11.62 -2.35 -6.46
CA TYR A 292 -12.86 -1.56 -6.42
C TYR A 292 -12.92 -0.59 -7.61
N PRO A 293 -14.11 -0.07 -7.95
CA PRO A 293 -14.24 1.02 -8.92
C PRO A 293 -13.77 2.37 -8.35
N MET A 294 -13.02 3.12 -9.16
CA MET A 294 -12.62 4.51 -8.90
C MET A 294 -13.08 5.40 -10.06
N GLY A 295 -14.34 5.82 -10.00
CA GLY A 295 -14.99 6.45 -11.16
C GLY A 295 -15.17 5.43 -12.29
N PRO A 296 -14.75 5.70 -13.53
CA PRO A 296 -14.80 4.73 -14.62
C PRO A 296 -13.71 3.64 -14.57
N LEU A 297 -12.70 3.76 -13.70
CA LEU A 297 -11.57 2.84 -13.65
C LEU A 297 -11.80 1.71 -12.66
N GLU A 298 -11.43 0.49 -13.04
CA GLU A 298 -11.27 -0.65 -12.15
C GLU A 298 -9.85 -0.65 -11.59
N VAL A 299 -9.70 -0.40 -10.28
CA VAL A 299 -8.37 -0.29 -9.65
C VAL A 299 -8.13 -1.43 -8.67
N VAL A 300 -6.89 -1.89 -8.64
CA VAL A 300 -6.35 -2.75 -7.58
C VAL A 300 -5.37 -1.91 -6.77
N VAL A 301 -5.67 -1.77 -5.48
CA VAL A 301 -4.85 -0.99 -4.56
C VAL A 301 -4.24 -1.90 -3.51
N ARG A 302 -2.91 -1.90 -3.45
CA ARG A 302 -2.17 -2.54 -2.37
C ARG A 302 -1.88 -1.56 -1.24
N PHE A 303 -2.10 -1.97 -0.01
CA PHE A 303 -1.81 -1.14 1.17
C PHE A 303 -1.47 -2.00 2.38
N GLU A 304 -0.74 -1.39 3.32
CA GLU A 304 -0.59 -1.92 4.67
C GLU A 304 -1.85 -1.60 5.48
N ALA A 305 -2.38 -2.58 6.21
CA ALA A 305 -3.46 -2.43 7.16
C ALA A 305 -2.93 -2.68 8.57
N ASP A 306 -3.17 -1.72 9.47
CA ASP A 306 -2.56 -1.71 10.81
C ASP A 306 -3.15 -2.81 11.71
N ALA A 307 -4.48 -2.92 11.72
CA ALA A 307 -5.19 -3.84 12.59
C ALA A 307 -6.59 -4.21 12.06
N TYR A 308 -7.29 -5.07 12.80
CA TYR A 308 -8.72 -5.28 12.64
C TYR A 308 -9.48 -5.11 13.95
N TYR A 309 -10.78 -4.83 13.87
CA TYR A 309 -11.63 -4.62 15.04
C TYR A 309 -12.98 -5.35 14.89
N ASP A 310 -13.27 -6.22 15.86
CA ASP A 310 -14.55 -6.92 15.98
C ASP A 310 -15.51 -6.12 16.86
N GLU A 311 -16.41 -5.34 16.26
CA GLU A 311 -17.40 -4.54 17.00
C GLU A 311 -18.43 -5.42 17.73
N ALA A 312 -18.71 -6.61 17.18
CA ALA A 312 -19.36 -7.78 17.78
C ALA A 312 -19.25 -8.93 16.75
N ALA A 313 -19.05 -10.18 17.20
CA ALA A 313 -18.92 -11.35 16.33
C ALA A 313 -20.01 -11.38 15.23
N SER A 314 -19.59 -11.11 13.99
CA SER A 314 -20.39 -11.18 12.78
C SER A 314 -19.62 -12.09 11.84
N ASP A 315 -19.81 -13.39 11.99
CA ASP A 315 -19.10 -14.47 11.31
C ASP A 315 -19.54 -14.68 9.85
N GLU A 316 -20.19 -13.70 9.21
CA GLU A 316 -20.60 -13.85 7.81
C GLU A 316 -19.48 -13.40 6.87
N LEU A 317 -18.57 -14.34 6.63
CA LEU A 317 -17.62 -14.34 5.52
C LEU A 317 -18.38 -14.41 4.18
N ALA A 318 -17.92 -13.66 3.18
CA ALA A 318 -18.38 -13.84 1.81
C ALA A 318 -17.95 -15.24 1.29
N PRO A 319 -18.67 -15.87 0.33
CA PRO A 319 -18.44 -17.25 -0.10
C PRO A 319 -17.03 -17.60 -0.58
N THR A 320 -16.19 -16.60 -0.84
CA THR A 320 -14.80 -16.72 -1.31
C THR A 320 -13.76 -16.83 -0.19
N GLU A 321 -14.15 -16.67 1.08
CA GLU A 321 -13.22 -16.35 2.18
C GLU A 321 -13.00 -17.51 3.18
N ALA A 322 -13.56 -18.71 2.93
CA ALA A 322 -13.68 -19.78 3.94
C ALA A 322 -12.54 -20.84 4.01
N ASP A 323 -11.54 -20.86 3.13
CA ASP A 323 -10.81 -22.12 2.80
C ASP A 323 -9.32 -22.30 3.23
N ALA A 324 -8.66 -21.43 4.02
CA ALA A 324 -7.25 -21.71 4.39
C ALA A 324 -6.70 -20.98 5.64
N VAL A 325 -5.95 -21.71 6.50
CA VAL A 325 -5.38 -21.22 7.79
C VAL A 325 -4.00 -21.87 8.13
N THR A 326 -3.10 -21.12 8.82
CA THR A 326 -2.20 -21.46 10.00
C THR A 326 -0.65 -21.23 10.01
N GLY A 327 -0.21 -20.20 10.76
CA GLY A 327 0.85 -20.22 11.82
C GLY A 327 2.38 -19.99 11.60
N ALA A 328 2.99 -18.90 12.13
CA ALA A 328 4.02 -18.75 13.22
C ALA A 328 5.45 -18.19 12.94
N LEU A 329 6.06 -17.50 13.92
CA LEU A 329 6.65 -16.16 13.67
C LEU A 329 7.95 -15.90 14.70
N LEU A 330 8.92 -14.90 14.61
CA LEU A 330 10.31 -14.59 15.22
C LEU A 330 10.79 -13.05 15.23
N ALA A 331 12.03 -12.67 15.67
CA ALA A 331 12.29 -11.46 16.49
C ALA A 331 13.52 -10.49 16.27
N GLU A 332 14.21 -10.34 15.13
CA GLU A 332 15.39 -9.41 15.02
C GLU A 332 15.47 -8.56 13.73
N ARG A 333 16.20 -7.42 13.75
CA ARG A 333 16.31 -6.52 12.58
C ARG A 333 17.10 -7.17 11.43
N PRO A 334 16.45 -7.38 10.28
CA PRO A 334 16.99 -8.17 9.18
C PRO A 334 17.93 -7.42 8.22
N ARG A 335 18.99 -8.08 7.77
CA ARG A 335 19.65 -7.88 6.47
C ARG A 335 19.06 -8.82 5.41
N PHE A 336 18.24 -8.29 4.52
CA PHE A 336 17.59 -9.09 3.48
C PHE A 336 18.53 -9.43 2.34
N ASP A 337 18.49 -10.68 1.89
CA ASP A 337 19.00 -11.06 0.57
C ASP A 337 17.90 -10.80 -0.46
N PHE A 338 18.16 -9.91 -1.41
CA PHE A 338 17.20 -9.55 -2.44
C PHE A 338 17.09 -10.62 -3.55
N LYS A 339 18.11 -11.48 -3.71
CA LYS A 339 18.21 -12.45 -4.82
C LYS A 339 17.21 -13.60 -4.70
N PRO A 340 16.99 -14.24 -3.54
CA PRO A 340 16.06 -15.35 -3.39
C PRO A 340 14.63 -14.98 -3.81
N PRO A 341 13.90 -15.89 -4.48
CA PRO A 341 12.51 -15.64 -4.85
C PRO A 341 11.63 -15.45 -3.61
N VAL A 342 10.48 -14.80 -3.79
CA VAL A 342 9.48 -14.77 -2.73
C VAL A 342 8.93 -16.18 -2.53
N ARG A 343 8.95 -16.63 -1.28
CA ARG A 343 8.38 -17.90 -0.83
C ARG A 343 7.17 -17.58 0.01
N PHE A 344 6.24 -18.52 0.14
CA PHE A 344 5.11 -18.37 1.05
C PHE A 344 5.05 -19.50 2.06
N LEU A 345 4.51 -19.18 3.23
CA LEU A 345 3.99 -20.13 4.20
C LEU A 345 2.51 -19.83 4.40
N GLN A 346 1.67 -20.86 4.44
CA GLN A 346 0.23 -20.67 4.61
C GLN A 346 -0.08 -20.37 6.07
N LYS A 347 -0.26 -19.10 6.43
CA LYS A 347 -0.37 -18.62 7.82
C LYS A 347 -1.34 -17.45 7.95
N GLY A 348 -1.83 -17.23 9.17
CA GLY A 348 -2.89 -16.27 9.49
C GLY A 348 -4.27 -16.70 8.97
N HIS A 349 -5.20 -15.75 8.93
CA HIS A 349 -6.57 -15.92 8.48
C HIS A 349 -7.05 -14.67 7.73
N ILE A 350 -8.06 -14.84 6.88
CA ILE A 350 -8.69 -13.71 6.20
C ILE A 350 -9.58 -12.97 7.19
N VAL A 351 -9.34 -11.66 7.32
CA VAL A 351 -10.25 -10.77 8.05
C VAL A 351 -11.07 -9.95 7.04
N PRO A 352 -12.39 -9.84 7.19
CA PRO A 352 -13.22 -9.01 6.31
C PRO A 352 -12.69 -7.58 6.18
N THR A 353 -12.76 -7.01 4.97
CA THR A 353 -12.33 -5.62 4.73
C THR A 353 -13.09 -4.63 5.63
N ALA A 354 -14.37 -4.90 5.89
CA ALA A 354 -15.22 -4.08 6.74
C ALA A 354 -14.77 -4.00 8.21
N GLN A 355 -13.91 -4.92 8.68
CA GLN A 355 -13.35 -4.92 10.03
C GLN A 355 -11.97 -4.25 10.11
N MET A 356 -11.42 -3.78 8.99
CA MET A 356 -10.09 -3.14 8.98
C MET A 356 -10.09 -1.85 9.79
N ALA A 357 -9.04 -1.70 10.59
CA ALA A 357 -8.80 -0.58 11.46
C ALA A 357 -7.47 0.10 11.14
N GLU A 358 -7.51 1.42 11.03
CA GLU A 358 -6.32 2.27 11.01
C GLU A 358 -6.03 2.71 12.46
N LEU A 359 -4.75 2.68 12.85
CA LEU A 359 -4.29 3.10 14.16
C LEU A 359 -3.47 4.38 14.02
N LYS A 360 -3.76 5.36 14.88
CA LYS A 360 -3.01 6.63 14.93
C LYS A 360 -2.80 7.06 16.36
N THR A 361 -1.79 7.91 16.55
CA THR A 361 -1.55 8.59 17.82
C THR A 361 -1.61 10.10 17.61
N THR A 362 -1.94 10.85 18.65
CA THR A 362 -1.89 12.32 18.62
C THR A 362 -1.60 12.87 20.01
N THR A 363 -0.83 13.94 20.08
CA THR A 363 -0.52 14.62 21.33
C THR A 363 -1.75 15.36 21.87
N HIS A 364 -2.02 15.21 23.16
CA HIS A 364 -3.02 15.96 23.88
C HIS A 364 -2.65 17.45 23.93
N ARG A 365 -3.59 18.31 23.57
CA ARG A 365 -3.49 19.76 23.74
C ARG A 365 -4.67 20.29 24.56
N GLU A 366 -4.41 21.26 25.44
CA GLU A 366 -5.39 21.81 26.38
C GLU A 366 -6.49 22.64 25.68
N ASP A 367 -6.14 23.28 24.56
CA ASP A 367 -7.01 24.06 23.67
C ASP A 367 -7.86 23.20 22.72
N GLY A 368 -7.57 21.91 22.63
CA GLY A 368 -8.29 20.94 21.82
C GLY A 368 -7.35 20.01 21.06
N THR A 369 -7.59 18.70 21.18
CA THR A 369 -6.79 17.71 20.44
C THR A 369 -7.16 17.75 18.95
N PRO A 370 -6.20 18.02 18.04
CA PRO A 370 -6.48 18.05 16.61
C PRO A 370 -6.90 16.67 16.11
N SER A 371 -7.73 16.65 15.06
CA SER A 371 -8.05 15.40 14.36
C SER A 371 -6.83 14.95 13.56
N VAL A 372 -6.46 13.67 13.71
CA VAL A 372 -5.40 13.04 12.91
C VAL A 372 -5.69 13.17 11.43
N GLN A 373 -4.70 13.48 10.59
CA GLN A 373 -4.89 13.64 9.15
C GLN A 373 -4.62 12.33 8.41
N CYS A 374 -5.66 11.51 8.21
CA CYS A 374 -5.54 10.21 7.56
C CYS A 374 -6.72 9.88 6.62
N SER A 375 -7.56 10.87 6.27
CA SER A 375 -8.80 10.62 5.51
C SER A 375 -8.52 10.05 4.12
N ASP A 376 -7.41 10.43 3.49
CA ASP A 376 -6.93 9.85 2.22
C ASP A 376 -6.49 8.39 2.39
N GLN A 377 -5.79 8.06 3.48
CA GLN A 377 -5.40 6.68 3.83
C GLN A 377 -6.62 5.80 4.01
N LEU A 378 -7.61 6.27 4.77
CA LEU A 378 -8.89 5.60 4.99
C LEU A 378 -9.67 5.43 3.67
N TRP A 379 -9.68 6.47 2.82
CA TRP A 379 -10.43 6.46 1.57
C TRP A 379 -9.84 5.46 0.56
N PHE A 380 -8.52 5.48 0.32
CA PHE A 380 -7.87 4.55 -0.62
C PHE A 380 -7.75 3.12 -0.07
N GLY A 381 -7.63 2.95 1.25
CA GLY A 381 -7.58 1.63 1.90
C GLY A 381 -8.96 0.99 2.13
N ARG A 382 -10.03 1.77 1.92
CA ARG A 382 -11.41 1.37 2.25
C ARG A 382 -11.59 0.96 3.73
N THR A 383 -10.91 1.68 4.62
CA THR A 383 -10.86 1.39 6.05
C THR A 383 -11.96 2.15 6.81
N THR A 384 -12.82 1.40 7.50
CA THR A 384 -14.04 1.88 8.20
C THR A 384 -13.82 2.23 9.67
N HIS A 385 -12.79 1.66 10.30
CA HIS A 385 -12.51 1.86 11.71
C HIS A 385 -11.23 2.68 11.89
N LEU A 386 -11.27 3.68 12.77
CA LEU A 386 -10.10 4.45 13.18
C LEU A 386 -10.03 4.47 14.71
N PHE A 387 -8.88 4.06 15.23
CA PHE A 387 -8.55 4.24 16.65
C PHE A 387 -7.44 5.27 16.78
N THR A 388 -7.64 6.23 17.68
CA THR A 388 -6.65 7.27 17.97
C THR A 388 -6.26 7.25 19.44
N GLY A 389 -5.00 6.91 19.71
CA GLY A 389 -4.38 7.06 21.03
C GLY A 389 -4.04 8.52 21.31
N VAL A 390 -4.73 9.15 22.27
CA VAL A 390 -4.42 10.52 22.70
C VAL A 390 -3.46 10.43 23.87
N TYR A 391 -2.26 11.01 23.73
CA TYR A 391 -1.18 10.86 24.70
C TYR A 391 -0.56 12.18 25.11
N ARG A 392 0.13 12.21 26.25
CA ARG A 392 1.00 13.30 26.69
C ARG A 392 2.41 12.77 26.88
N MET A 393 3.41 13.55 26.48
CA MET A 393 4.81 13.22 26.74
C MET A 393 5.21 13.64 28.15
N GLU A 394 5.76 12.71 28.92
CA GLU A 394 6.32 12.92 30.25
C GLU A 394 7.58 12.05 30.38
N ASP A 395 8.71 12.63 30.78
CA ASP A 395 10.01 11.94 30.96
C ASP A 395 10.41 11.02 29.80
N SER A 396 10.28 11.52 28.56
CA SER A 396 10.56 10.77 27.32
C SER A 396 9.69 9.52 27.12
N LYS A 397 8.52 9.45 27.76
CA LYS A 397 7.51 8.41 27.56
C LYS A 397 6.15 9.03 27.22
N GLY A 398 5.35 8.31 26.43
CA GLY A 398 3.99 8.69 26.11
C GLY A 398 3.00 8.09 27.10
N ASN A 399 2.32 8.94 27.87
CA ASN A 399 1.21 8.53 28.72
C ASN A 399 -0.09 8.61 27.93
N ILE A 400 -0.64 7.45 27.56
CA ILE A 400 -1.94 7.33 26.90
C ILE A 400 -3.02 7.75 27.88
N LEU A 401 -3.76 8.80 27.52
CA LEU A 401 -4.81 9.38 28.33
C LEU A 401 -6.19 8.82 27.98
N ARG A 402 -6.40 8.48 26.71
CA ARG A 402 -7.64 7.87 26.21
C ARG A 402 -7.44 7.29 24.80
N ILE A 403 -8.28 6.33 24.46
CA ILE A 403 -8.45 5.83 23.09
C ILE A 403 -9.76 6.39 22.54
N LYS A 404 -9.69 7.06 21.38
CA LYS A 404 -10.87 7.48 20.63
C LYS A 404 -11.14 6.45 19.53
N TYR A 405 -12.36 5.90 19.51
CA TYR A 405 -12.88 5.14 18.38
C TYR A 405 -13.71 6.06 17.47
N GLU A 406 -13.57 5.89 16.16
CA GLU A 406 -14.39 6.55 15.15
C GLU A 406 -14.75 5.56 14.04
N ASN A 407 -16.05 5.40 13.77
CA ASN A 407 -16.52 4.85 12.50
C ASN A 407 -16.36 5.93 11.43
N THR A 408 -15.50 5.67 10.43
CA THR A 408 -14.97 6.70 9.54
C THR A 408 -15.89 7.05 8.38
N LYS A 409 -17.01 6.32 8.17
CA LYS A 409 -17.88 6.45 6.98
C LYS A 409 -18.33 7.89 6.71
N GLU A 410 -18.82 8.59 7.72
CA GLU A 410 -19.24 9.99 7.58
C GLU A 410 -18.07 10.94 7.32
N ARG A 411 -16.91 10.63 7.89
CA ARG A 411 -15.69 11.40 7.72
C ARG A 411 -15.12 11.24 6.30
N VAL A 412 -15.01 10.01 5.80
CA VAL A 412 -14.53 9.74 4.44
C VAL A 412 -15.51 10.28 3.41
N LYS A 413 -16.82 10.23 3.67
CA LYS A 413 -17.83 10.85 2.79
C LYS A 413 -17.69 12.36 2.70
N ARG A 414 -17.54 13.07 3.83
CA ARG A 414 -17.29 14.52 3.83
C ARG A 414 -15.97 14.87 3.16
N TRP A 415 -14.92 14.08 3.41
CA TRP A 415 -13.63 14.27 2.76
C TRP A 415 -13.73 14.05 1.24
N GLU A 416 -14.41 13.00 0.81
CA GLU A 416 -14.67 12.71 -0.60
C GLU A 416 -15.39 13.89 -1.27
N GLU A 417 -16.49 14.37 -0.68
CA GLU A 417 -17.26 15.49 -1.22
C GLU A 417 -16.40 16.75 -1.38
N LYS A 418 -15.56 17.05 -0.38
CA LYS A 418 -14.62 18.18 -0.42
C LYS A 418 -13.52 17.99 -1.48
N ASN A 419 -13.15 16.75 -1.81
CA ASN A 419 -12.05 16.43 -2.70
C ASN A 419 -12.49 15.93 -4.09
N GLN A 420 -13.79 16.01 -4.43
CA GLN A 420 -14.30 15.49 -5.69
C GLN A 420 -13.58 16.04 -6.93
N ASP A 421 -13.24 17.33 -6.96
CA ASP A 421 -12.51 17.90 -8.10
C ASP A 421 -11.12 17.25 -8.26
N ALA A 422 -10.39 17.09 -7.16
CA ALA A 422 -9.07 16.47 -7.16
C ALA A 422 -9.14 14.96 -7.47
N LEU A 423 -10.14 14.24 -6.95
CA LEU A 423 -10.36 12.82 -7.25
C LEU A 423 -10.72 12.61 -8.73
N ARG A 424 -11.54 13.49 -9.31
CA ARG A 424 -11.89 13.43 -10.73
C ARG A 424 -10.72 13.78 -11.65
N LYS A 425 -9.82 14.67 -11.22
CA LYS A 425 -8.54 14.91 -11.89
C LYS A 425 -7.58 13.74 -11.76
N LEU A 426 -7.57 13.04 -10.62
CA LEU A 426 -6.74 11.85 -10.44
C LEU A 426 -7.15 10.75 -11.40
N VAL A 427 -8.46 10.55 -11.59
CA VAL A 427 -8.98 9.58 -12.55
C VAL A 427 -8.82 10.02 -14.00
N ASP A 428 -8.69 11.31 -14.28
CA ASP A 428 -8.37 11.81 -15.64
C ASP A 428 -6.87 11.67 -15.97
N LEU A 429 -6.02 11.78 -14.94
CA LEU A 429 -4.57 11.60 -15.04
C LEU A 429 -4.16 10.14 -15.26
N LEU A 430 -4.87 9.22 -14.60
CA LEU A 430 -4.67 7.77 -14.71
C LEU A 430 -5.38 7.23 -15.95
#